data_AF-A0A359M0T6-F1
#
_entry.id   AF-A0A359M0T6-F1
#
_cell.length_a   1.000
_cell.length_b   1.000
_cell.length_c   1.000
_cell.angle_alpha   90.00
_cell.angle_beta   90.00
_cell.angle_gamma   90.00
#
_symmetry.space_group_name_H-M   'P 1'
#
loop_
_entity.id
_entity.type
_entity.pdbx_description
1 polymer ?
#
loop_
_entity_poly.entity_id
_entity_poly.type
_entity_poly.pdbx_seq_one_letter_code
_entity_poly.pdbx_strand_id
1 'polypeptide(L)'
;TQTIYRGARTQLDRSLKDRKWSAFPQSGRYHKLPPAIIADIDETLLDNSAFQARMVARDINWDAAAWTEWCKEAKAEPIPGALEFLKYAASRGVTVFYVTNRKHGEEEDATRRNLAKFGFPWRDDIDVLLTAGENNWTSDKQPRREFVARSFRVLLLFGDDFNDFIPAHVSLDQRAALEKQHAAHWGTKWFLIPNPTYGSWEAALAGFDRSLSRERVVERKYESLRK
;
A
#
# COMPACT_ATOMS: atom_id res chain seq x y z
N THR A 1 -7.34 -10.85 -6.79
CA THR A 1 -6.30 -10.64 -5.76
C THR A 1 -5.74 -11.95 -5.18
N GLN A 2 -6.54 -13.00 -4.92
CA GLN A 2 -6.07 -14.28 -4.35
C GLN A 2 -4.84 -14.89 -5.06
N THR A 3 -4.80 -14.93 -6.39
CA THR A 3 -3.66 -15.47 -7.15
C THR A 3 -2.36 -14.72 -6.85
N ILE A 4 -2.43 -13.41 -6.61
CA ILE A 4 -1.27 -12.56 -6.31
C ILE A 4 -0.70 -12.93 -4.93
N TYR A 5 -1.54 -12.99 -3.91
CA TYR A 5 -1.15 -13.41 -2.56
C TYR A 5 -0.65 -14.86 -2.49
N ARG A 6 -1.27 -15.77 -3.25
CA ARG A 6 -0.77 -17.15 -3.39
C ARG A 6 0.59 -17.21 -4.09
N GLY A 7 0.79 -16.43 -5.15
CA GLY A 7 2.09 -16.31 -5.81
C GLY A 7 3.16 -15.74 -4.88
N ALA A 8 2.79 -14.77 -4.04
CA ALA A 8 3.69 -14.19 -3.06
C ALA A 8 4.14 -15.17 -1.97
N ARG A 9 3.29 -16.15 -1.62
CA ARG A 9 3.67 -17.23 -0.69
C ARG A 9 4.94 -17.95 -1.15
N THR A 10 5.02 -18.30 -2.42
CA THR A 10 6.20 -18.95 -3.01
C THR A 10 7.44 -18.07 -2.93
N GLN A 11 7.29 -16.77 -3.19
CA GLN A 11 8.42 -15.84 -3.12
C GLN A 11 8.85 -15.58 -1.68
N LEU A 12 7.91 -15.55 -0.73
CA LEU A 12 8.23 -15.47 0.69
C LEU A 12 9.11 -16.65 1.13
N ASP A 13 8.73 -17.88 0.78
CA ASP A 13 9.51 -19.07 1.10
C ASP A 13 10.91 -19.07 0.48
N ARG A 14 11.06 -18.53 -0.73
CA ARG A 14 12.37 -18.35 -1.38
C ARG A 14 13.19 -17.28 -0.67
N SER A 15 12.58 -16.13 -0.38
CA SER A 15 13.24 -14.99 0.26
C SER A 15 13.73 -15.29 1.69
N LEU A 16 13.06 -16.19 2.41
CA LEU A 16 13.51 -16.64 3.73
C LEU A 16 14.80 -17.48 3.67
N LYS A 17 15.00 -18.23 2.58
CA LYS A 17 16.19 -19.07 2.36
C LYS A 17 17.37 -18.27 1.80
N ASP A 18 17.11 -17.22 1.02
CA ASP A 18 18.14 -16.36 0.45
C ASP A 18 18.42 -15.17 1.37
N ARG A 19 19.55 -15.21 2.08
CA ARG A 19 19.90 -14.13 3.01
C ARG A 19 20.22 -12.79 2.31
N LYS A 20 20.52 -12.80 1.02
CA LYS A 20 20.78 -11.61 0.20
C LYS A 20 19.51 -11.06 -0.44
N TRP A 21 18.37 -11.73 -0.27
CA TRP A 21 17.09 -11.23 -0.76
C TRP A 21 16.72 -9.93 -0.07
N SER A 22 16.32 -8.94 -0.86
CA SER A 22 15.70 -7.71 -0.38
C SER A 22 14.77 -7.13 -1.44
N ALA A 23 13.58 -6.69 -1.01
CA ALA A 23 12.61 -5.94 -1.80
C ALA A 23 12.79 -4.42 -1.67
N PHE A 24 13.64 -3.96 -0.75
CA PHE A 24 14.03 -2.55 -0.62
C PHE A 24 15.54 -2.41 -0.90
N PRO A 25 16.05 -1.30 -1.47
CA PRO A 25 17.49 -1.11 -1.71
C PRO A 25 18.26 -0.92 -0.40
N GLN A 26 18.47 -2.02 0.34
CA GLN A 26 19.18 -2.04 1.61
C GLN A 26 20.67 -2.32 1.38
N SER A 27 21.52 -1.59 2.09
CA SER A 27 22.97 -1.77 2.09
C SER A 27 23.48 -2.24 3.46
N GLY A 28 24.75 -2.66 3.54
CA GLY A 28 25.36 -3.09 4.79
C GLY A 28 24.90 -4.48 5.27
N ARG A 29 24.65 -4.63 6.57
CA ARG A 29 24.41 -5.92 7.23
C ARG A 29 22.92 -6.32 7.29
N TYR A 30 22.10 -5.89 6.33
CA TYR A 30 20.66 -6.20 6.28
C TYR A 30 20.37 -7.70 6.30
N HIS A 31 21.27 -8.54 5.75
CA HIS A 31 21.15 -10.00 5.77
C HIS A 31 21.14 -10.61 7.19
N LYS A 32 21.49 -9.84 8.23
CA LYS A 32 21.43 -10.22 9.65
C LYS A 32 20.19 -9.70 10.38
N LEU A 33 19.42 -8.81 9.75
CA LEU A 33 18.21 -8.24 10.35
C LEU A 33 17.06 -9.27 10.31
N PRO A 34 16.12 -9.18 11.28
CA PRO A 34 14.90 -9.97 11.24
C PRO A 34 14.09 -9.69 9.95
N PRO A 35 13.40 -10.69 9.40
CA PRO A 35 12.64 -10.53 8.17
C PRO A 35 11.34 -9.73 8.39
N ALA A 36 10.98 -8.91 7.41
CA ALA A 36 9.73 -8.18 7.40
C ALA A 36 9.05 -8.15 6.02
N ILE A 37 7.74 -7.92 6.03
CA ILE A 37 6.95 -7.50 4.87
C ILE A 37 6.46 -6.08 5.16
N ILE A 38 6.40 -5.25 4.12
CA ILE A 38 5.68 -3.97 4.17
C ILE A 38 4.47 -4.09 3.26
N ALA A 39 3.31 -3.71 3.77
CA ALA A 39 2.07 -3.67 3.01
C ALA A 39 1.39 -2.31 3.22
N ASP A 40 0.89 -1.73 2.13
CA ASP A 40 -0.18 -0.74 2.22
C ASP A 40 -1.47 -1.36 2.81
N ILE A 41 -2.45 -0.54 3.21
CA ILE A 41 -3.72 -0.98 3.76
C ILE A 41 -4.88 -0.86 2.77
N ASP A 42 -5.11 0.31 2.18
CA ASP A 42 -6.36 0.62 1.49
C ASP A 42 -6.31 0.05 0.07
N GLU A 43 -7.29 -0.76 -0.34
CA GLU A 43 -7.31 -1.52 -1.60
C GLU A 43 -6.18 -2.56 -1.76
N THR A 44 -5.28 -2.64 -0.77
CA THR A 44 -4.26 -3.68 -0.63
C THR A 44 -4.70 -4.76 0.37
N LEU A 45 -4.98 -4.39 1.61
CA LEU A 45 -5.39 -5.32 2.68
C LEU A 45 -6.86 -5.19 3.04
N LEU A 46 -7.40 -3.98 2.99
CA LEU A 46 -8.79 -3.65 3.32
C LEU A 46 -9.49 -3.11 2.08
N ASP A 47 -10.70 -3.61 1.83
CA ASP A 47 -11.56 -3.20 0.73
C ASP A 47 -12.44 -2.02 1.17
N ASN A 48 -12.21 -0.87 0.55
CA ASN A 48 -12.97 0.35 0.76
C ASN A 48 -13.91 0.68 -0.40
N SER A 49 -14.17 -0.28 -1.31
CA SER A 49 -15.10 -0.08 -2.43
C SER A 49 -16.51 0.32 -1.98
N ALA A 50 -16.93 -0.10 -0.78
CA ALA A 50 -18.19 0.32 -0.18
C ALA A 50 -18.23 1.84 0.13
N PHE A 51 -17.11 2.47 0.46
CA PHE A 51 -17.02 3.93 0.56
C PHE A 51 -17.22 4.56 -0.82
N GLN A 52 -16.51 4.06 -1.83
CA GLN A 52 -16.62 4.56 -3.21
C GLN A 52 -18.05 4.43 -3.74
N ALA A 53 -18.74 3.32 -3.46
CA ALA A 53 -20.14 3.12 -3.81
C ALA A 53 -21.08 4.15 -3.14
N ARG A 54 -20.82 4.54 -1.89
CA ARG A 54 -21.60 5.60 -1.22
C ARG A 54 -21.41 6.95 -1.88
N MET A 55 -20.19 7.26 -2.31
CA MET A 55 -19.88 8.51 -3.00
C MET A 55 -20.65 8.59 -4.33
N VAL A 56 -20.64 7.50 -5.11
CA VAL A 56 -21.41 7.39 -6.35
C VAL A 56 -22.91 7.51 -6.08
N ALA A 57 -23.45 6.79 -5.09
CA ALA A 57 -24.88 6.82 -4.77
C ALA A 57 -25.39 8.20 -4.32
N ARG A 58 -24.49 9.04 -3.80
CA ARG A 58 -24.78 10.40 -3.34
C ARG A 58 -24.40 11.48 -4.36
N ASP A 59 -23.80 11.10 -5.49
CA ASP A 59 -23.19 11.99 -6.49
C ASP A 59 -22.29 13.08 -5.87
N ILE A 60 -21.43 12.68 -4.94
CA ILE A 60 -20.46 13.58 -4.30
C ILE A 60 -19.03 13.16 -4.64
N ASN A 61 -18.15 14.16 -4.75
CA ASN A 61 -16.72 13.96 -4.91
C ASN A 61 -16.07 13.48 -3.60
N TRP A 62 -14.88 12.88 -3.71
CA TRP A 62 -14.08 12.49 -2.54
C TRP A 62 -14.00 13.63 -1.52
N ASP A 63 -14.28 13.30 -0.26
CA ASP A 63 -14.26 14.22 0.86
C ASP A 63 -13.49 13.60 2.03
N ALA A 64 -12.55 14.36 2.59
CA ALA A 64 -11.65 13.88 3.63
C ALA A 64 -12.38 13.59 4.95
N ALA A 65 -13.41 14.38 5.28
CA ALA A 65 -14.17 14.18 6.51
C ALA A 65 -15.05 12.92 6.39
N ALA A 66 -15.73 12.74 5.26
CA ALA A 66 -16.50 11.53 4.96
C ALA A 66 -15.62 10.28 4.95
N TRP A 67 -14.39 10.37 4.43
CA TRP A 67 -13.41 9.29 4.50
C TRP A 67 -13.00 8.96 5.94
N THR A 68 -12.74 10.00 6.76
CA THR A 68 -12.39 9.83 8.17
C THR A 68 -13.52 9.11 8.91
N GLU A 69 -14.78 9.48 8.66
CA GLU A 69 -15.94 8.80 9.23
C GLU A 69 -16.07 7.35 8.75
N TRP A 70 -15.83 7.08 7.46
CA TRP A 70 -15.75 5.70 6.96
C TRP A 70 -14.69 4.87 7.67
N CYS A 71 -13.48 5.41 7.85
CA CYS A 71 -12.40 4.74 8.59
C CYS A 71 -12.84 4.42 10.02
N LYS A 72 -13.49 5.37 10.72
CA LYS A 72 -13.99 5.20 12.09
C LYS A 72 -14.99 4.06 12.25
N GLU A 73 -15.79 3.77 11.21
CA GLU A 73 -16.71 2.62 11.17
C GLU A 73 -15.97 1.27 11.30
N ALA A 74 -14.67 1.21 10.95
CA ALA A 74 -13.81 0.03 11.09
C ALA A 74 -14.44 -1.27 10.56
N LYS A 75 -15.06 -1.18 9.38
CA LYS A 75 -15.81 -2.28 8.75
C LYS A 75 -15.36 -2.63 7.34
N ALA A 76 -14.25 -2.05 6.86
CA ALA A 76 -13.66 -2.43 5.59
C ALA A 76 -13.26 -3.92 5.66
N GLU A 77 -13.69 -4.72 4.69
CA GLU A 77 -13.45 -6.16 4.70
C GLU A 77 -12.05 -6.49 4.18
N PRO A 78 -11.44 -7.63 4.55
CA PRO A 78 -10.15 -8.02 4.01
C PRO A 78 -10.21 -8.27 2.50
N ILE A 79 -9.24 -7.72 1.76
CA ILE A 79 -9.02 -8.07 0.36
C ILE A 79 -8.76 -9.58 0.24
N PRO A 80 -9.42 -10.30 -0.68
CA PRO A 80 -9.31 -11.75 -0.76
C PRO A 80 -7.87 -12.26 -0.91
N GLY A 81 -7.44 -13.08 0.05
CA GLY A 81 -6.10 -13.68 0.12
C GLY A 81 -5.10 -12.93 1.01
N ALA A 82 -5.35 -11.64 1.31
CA ALA A 82 -4.44 -10.81 2.10
C ALA A 82 -4.25 -11.35 3.53
N LEU A 83 -5.37 -11.58 4.24
CA LEU A 83 -5.37 -12.06 5.62
C LEU A 83 -4.69 -13.43 5.75
N GLU A 84 -5.01 -14.39 4.86
CA GLU A 84 -4.42 -15.73 4.86
C GLU A 84 -2.90 -15.65 4.65
N PHE A 85 -2.46 -14.86 3.68
CA PHE A 85 -1.05 -14.71 3.36
C PHE A 85 -0.26 -14.04 4.51
N LEU A 86 -0.79 -12.97 5.11
CA LEU A 86 -0.09 -12.30 6.21
C LEU A 86 -0.04 -13.16 7.48
N LYS A 87 -1.11 -13.91 7.79
CA LYS A 87 -1.07 -14.92 8.88
C LYS A 87 -0.01 -15.98 8.62
N TYR A 88 0.10 -16.46 7.38
CA TYR A 88 1.18 -17.38 6.98
C TYR A 88 2.56 -16.75 7.15
N ALA A 89 2.75 -15.49 6.74
CA ALA A 89 4.03 -14.82 6.91
C ALA A 89 4.43 -14.70 8.38
N ALA A 90 3.48 -14.29 9.24
CA ALA A 90 3.68 -14.21 10.68
C ALA A 90 4.01 -15.58 11.30
N SER A 91 3.34 -16.65 10.89
CA SER A 91 3.65 -18.02 11.35
C SER A 91 5.04 -18.52 10.91
N ARG A 92 5.70 -17.81 9.98
CA ARG A 92 7.08 -18.08 9.54
C ARG A 92 8.09 -17.12 10.17
N GLY A 93 7.69 -16.37 11.20
CA GLY A 93 8.55 -15.45 11.94
C GLY A 93 8.81 -14.13 11.21
N VAL A 94 7.97 -13.78 10.23
CA VAL A 94 8.08 -12.52 9.48
C VAL A 94 7.22 -11.45 10.12
N THR A 95 7.82 -10.31 10.42
CA THR A 95 7.08 -9.15 10.95
C THR A 95 6.35 -8.44 9.81
N VAL A 96 5.08 -8.10 10.02
CA VAL A 96 4.29 -7.34 9.03
C VAL A 96 4.23 -5.89 9.48
N PHE A 97 4.69 -4.98 8.63
CA PHE A 97 4.51 -3.54 8.79
C PHE A 97 3.42 -3.03 7.85
N TYR A 98 2.48 -2.27 8.41
CA TYR A 98 1.38 -1.62 7.72
C TYR A 98 1.76 -0.16 7.48
N VAL A 99 2.11 0.19 6.24
CA VAL A 99 2.55 1.55 5.87
C VAL A 99 1.46 2.23 5.05
N THR A 100 0.69 3.11 5.69
CA THR A 100 -0.56 3.65 5.14
C THR A 100 -0.57 5.18 5.15
N ASN A 101 -1.25 5.79 4.19
CA ASN A 101 -1.51 7.23 4.19
C ASN A 101 -2.75 7.63 4.98
N ARG A 102 -3.38 6.70 5.71
CA ARG A 102 -4.34 7.04 6.76
C ARG A 102 -3.70 7.96 7.78
N LYS A 103 -4.49 8.89 8.31
CA LYS A 103 -4.00 9.97 9.17
C LYS A 103 -3.73 9.51 10.60
N HIS A 104 -2.55 9.83 11.08
CA HIS A 104 -2.20 9.74 12.50
C HIS A 104 -3.19 10.54 13.35
N GLY A 105 -3.57 10.01 14.51
CA GLY A 105 -4.48 10.65 15.46
C GLY A 105 -5.97 10.67 15.07
N GLU A 106 -6.31 10.75 13.78
CA GLU A 106 -7.72 10.78 13.33
C GLU A 106 -8.26 9.40 12.91
N GLU A 107 -7.46 8.63 12.18
CA GLU A 107 -7.88 7.37 11.52
C GLU A 107 -7.15 6.15 12.08
N GLU A 108 -6.08 6.37 12.86
CA GLU A 108 -5.16 5.33 13.32
C GLU A 108 -5.83 4.29 14.24
N ASP A 109 -6.48 4.73 15.31
CA ASP A 109 -7.16 3.83 16.27
C ASP A 109 -8.24 2.99 15.58
N ALA A 110 -8.97 3.61 14.64
CA ALA A 110 -9.96 2.91 13.85
C ALA A 110 -9.34 1.87 12.92
N THR A 111 -8.18 2.17 12.37
CA THR A 111 -7.39 1.25 11.54
C THR A 111 -6.89 0.06 12.36
N ARG A 112 -6.35 0.30 13.56
CA ARG A 112 -5.95 -0.77 14.50
C ARG A 112 -7.15 -1.66 14.83
N ARG A 113 -8.31 -1.08 15.15
CA ARG A 113 -9.57 -1.83 15.39
C ARG A 113 -10.00 -2.65 14.17
N ASN A 114 -9.96 -2.08 12.97
CA ASN A 114 -10.38 -2.77 11.75
C ASN A 114 -9.47 -3.97 11.45
N LEU A 115 -8.14 -3.80 11.56
CA LEU A 115 -7.17 -4.88 11.35
C LEU A 115 -7.32 -5.98 12.42
N ALA A 116 -7.44 -5.59 13.69
CA ALA A 116 -7.62 -6.53 14.80
C ALA A 116 -8.92 -7.33 14.69
N LYS A 117 -10.03 -6.71 14.25
CA LYS A 117 -11.33 -7.37 14.05
C LYS A 117 -11.25 -8.61 13.16
N PHE A 118 -10.44 -8.57 12.10
CA PHE A 118 -10.24 -9.70 11.19
C PHE A 118 -9.05 -10.58 11.58
N GLY A 119 -8.29 -10.19 12.60
CA GLY A 119 -7.14 -10.91 13.11
C GLY A 119 -5.93 -10.83 12.18
N PHE A 120 -5.70 -9.68 11.55
CA PHE A 120 -4.41 -9.42 10.89
C PHE A 120 -3.27 -9.55 11.90
N PRO A 121 -2.12 -10.11 11.52
CA PRO A 121 -1.03 -10.37 12.45
C PRO A 121 -0.49 -9.07 13.03
N TRP A 122 -0.19 -9.09 14.33
CA TRP A 122 0.21 -7.90 15.06
C TRP A 122 1.40 -8.23 15.97
N ARG A 123 2.23 -7.22 16.26
CA ARG A 123 3.27 -7.30 17.28
C ARG A 123 3.00 -6.21 18.31
N ASP A 124 2.94 -6.60 19.58
CA ASP A 124 2.63 -5.68 20.68
C ASP A 124 3.87 -4.97 21.24
N ASP A 125 5.07 -5.48 20.92
CA ASP A 125 6.35 -4.99 21.46
C ASP A 125 7.02 -3.91 20.58
N ILE A 126 6.49 -3.65 19.39
CA ILE A 126 6.92 -2.58 18.47
C ILE A 126 5.71 -2.00 17.74
N ASP A 127 5.77 -0.73 17.33
CA ASP A 127 4.73 -0.23 16.43
C ASP A 127 4.92 -0.74 15.01
N VAL A 128 3.90 -1.41 14.49
CA VAL A 128 3.87 -1.96 13.14
C VAL A 128 2.94 -1.19 12.22
N LEU A 129 2.16 -0.24 12.71
CA LEU A 129 1.29 0.61 11.89
C LEU A 129 1.90 2.01 11.78
N LEU A 130 2.43 2.33 10.60
CA LEU A 130 3.10 3.60 10.33
C LEU A 130 2.19 4.49 9.49
N THR A 131 1.55 5.44 10.14
CA THR A 131 0.55 6.34 9.54
C THR A 131 1.18 7.62 8.97
N ALA A 132 0.43 8.36 8.16
CA ALA A 132 0.85 9.69 7.74
C ALA A 132 0.65 10.68 8.89
N GLY A 133 1.67 11.48 9.20
CA GLY A 133 1.65 12.49 10.26
C GLY A 133 2.35 12.08 11.57
N GLU A 134 2.50 10.78 11.87
CA GLU A 134 3.02 10.27 13.16
C GLU A 134 4.44 10.78 13.50
N ASN A 135 5.32 10.88 12.51
CA ASN A 135 6.70 11.36 12.67
C ASN A 135 7.08 12.37 11.59
N ASN A 136 6.19 13.35 11.33
CA ASN A 136 6.28 14.28 10.19
C ASN A 136 6.30 13.57 8.82
N TRP A 137 5.92 12.29 8.77
CA TRP A 137 5.80 11.55 7.53
C TRP A 137 4.63 12.08 6.72
N THR A 138 4.91 12.49 5.49
CA THR A 138 3.90 12.98 4.56
C THR A 138 3.23 11.80 3.85
N SER A 139 2.48 12.05 2.77
CA SER A 139 1.93 11.00 1.91
C SER A 139 3.01 10.19 1.16
N ASP A 140 4.25 10.68 1.09
CA ASP A 140 5.36 9.85 0.61
C ASP A 140 5.68 8.78 1.67
N LYS A 141 5.68 7.52 1.21
CA LYS A 141 5.91 6.35 2.06
C LYS A 141 7.39 5.95 2.10
N GLN A 142 8.27 6.55 1.30
CA GLN A 142 9.70 6.22 1.32
C GLN A 142 10.32 6.36 2.72
N PRO A 143 10.14 7.48 3.45
CA PRO A 143 10.73 7.61 4.79
C PRO A 143 10.29 6.53 5.78
N ARG A 144 9.04 6.02 5.64
CA ARG A 144 8.51 4.92 6.46
C ARG A 144 9.09 3.57 6.05
N ARG A 145 9.23 3.32 4.74
CA ARG A 145 9.95 2.13 4.25
C ARG A 145 11.41 2.12 4.70
N GLU A 146 12.08 3.26 4.67
CA GLU A 146 13.45 3.43 5.17
C GLU A 146 13.53 3.19 6.68
N PHE A 147 12.57 3.71 7.45
CA PHE A 147 12.48 3.47 8.89
C PHE A 147 12.43 1.97 9.21
N VAL A 148 11.55 1.21 8.53
CA VAL A 148 11.48 -0.26 8.68
C VAL A 148 12.80 -0.91 8.26
N ALA A 149 13.37 -0.49 7.12
CA ALA A 149 14.58 -1.07 6.55
C ALA A 149 15.86 -0.86 7.39
N ARG A 150 15.83 0.02 8.40
CA ARG A 150 16.95 0.19 9.36
C ARG A 150 17.09 -1.00 10.31
N SER A 151 15.98 -1.60 10.71
CA SER A 151 15.94 -2.66 11.74
C SER A 151 15.44 -4.00 11.21
N PHE A 152 14.87 -4.03 10.00
CA PHE A 152 14.34 -5.24 9.39
C PHE A 152 14.83 -5.43 7.96
N ARG A 153 14.96 -6.68 7.52
CA ARG A 153 15.18 -7.04 6.12
C ARG A 153 13.84 -7.16 5.43
N VAL A 154 13.55 -6.23 4.52
CA VAL A 154 12.27 -6.18 3.82
C VAL A 154 12.27 -7.22 2.70
N LEU A 155 11.48 -8.29 2.88
CA LEU A 155 11.40 -9.40 1.95
C LEU A 155 10.46 -9.12 0.78
N LEU A 156 9.30 -8.53 1.05
CA LEU A 156 8.27 -8.24 0.05
C LEU A 156 7.61 -6.90 0.33
N LEU A 157 7.17 -6.23 -0.74
CA LEU A 157 6.32 -5.04 -0.71
C LEU A 157 4.96 -5.36 -1.35
N PHE A 158 3.88 -4.86 -0.76
CA PHE A 158 2.52 -4.92 -1.29
C PHE A 158 1.91 -3.54 -1.32
N GLY A 159 1.16 -3.25 -2.39
CA GLY A 159 0.48 -1.99 -2.59
C GLY A 159 -0.36 -2.02 -3.86
N ASP A 160 -1.34 -1.14 -3.95
CA ASP A 160 -2.15 -0.92 -5.15
C ASP A 160 -1.69 0.31 -5.93
N ASP A 161 -0.92 1.19 -5.28
CA ASP A 161 -0.37 2.40 -5.87
C ASP A 161 1.14 2.29 -6.10
N PHE A 162 1.63 2.92 -7.16
CA PHE A 162 3.07 2.92 -7.47
C PHE A 162 3.92 3.54 -6.35
N ASN A 163 3.35 4.51 -5.61
CA ASN A 163 3.99 5.15 -4.45
C ASN A 163 4.19 4.22 -3.24
N ASP A 164 3.57 3.05 -3.22
CA ASP A 164 3.78 2.04 -2.18
C ASP A 164 5.12 1.33 -2.32
N PHE A 165 5.71 1.35 -3.51
CA PHE A 165 6.98 0.72 -3.83
C PHE A 165 8.13 1.72 -3.86
N ILE A 166 7.95 2.82 -4.59
CA ILE A 166 8.95 3.88 -4.82
C ILE A 166 8.25 5.23 -4.97
N PRO A 167 8.89 6.38 -4.67
CA PRO A 167 8.30 7.67 -4.99
C PRO A 167 7.98 7.78 -6.48
N ALA A 168 6.74 8.13 -6.78
CA ALA A 168 6.19 8.14 -8.12
C ALA A 168 5.32 9.39 -8.38
N HIS A 169 5.59 10.49 -7.69
CA HIS A 169 4.94 11.79 -7.97
C HIS A 169 5.53 12.43 -9.24
N VAL A 170 5.31 11.74 -10.37
CA VAL A 170 5.93 11.98 -11.68
C VAL A 170 4.92 11.69 -12.79
N SER A 171 5.20 12.15 -14.02
CA SER A 171 4.30 11.99 -15.17
C SER A 171 4.05 10.52 -15.54
N LEU A 172 3.03 10.26 -16.36
CA LEU A 172 2.71 8.90 -16.83
C LEU A 172 3.88 8.24 -17.59
N ASP A 173 4.58 9.01 -18.44
CA ASP A 173 5.74 8.49 -19.18
C ASP A 173 6.90 8.15 -18.23
N GLN A 174 7.12 8.98 -17.21
CA GLN A 174 8.12 8.71 -16.18
C GLN A 174 7.75 7.49 -15.35
N ARG A 175 6.47 7.29 -15.02
CA ARG A 175 5.97 6.07 -14.37
C ARG A 175 6.22 4.83 -15.22
N ALA A 176 5.93 4.89 -16.52
CA ALA A 176 6.20 3.80 -17.45
C ALA A 176 7.70 3.49 -17.56
N ALA A 177 8.57 4.51 -17.52
CA ALA A 177 10.02 4.32 -17.50
C ALA A 177 10.51 3.66 -16.19
N LEU A 178 10.01 4.13 -15.05
CA LEU A 178 10.30 3.55 -13.73
C LEU A 178 9.81 2.10 -13.62
N GLU A 179 8.63 1.79 -14.15
CA GLU A 179 8.09 0.42 -14.18
C GLU A 179 9.07 -0.52 -14.88
N LYS A 180 9.53 -0.14 -16.09
CA LYS A 180 10.53 -0.89 -16.85
C LYS A 180 11.87 -1.00 -16.13
N GLN A 181 12.33 0.07 -15.50
CA GLN A 181 13.58 0.07 -14.71
C GLN A 181 13.52 -0.94 -13.57
N HIS A 182 12.34 -1.14 -12.98
CA HIS A 182 12.13 -2.06 -11.88
C HIS A 182 11.49 -3.40 -12.28
N ALA A 183 11.43 -3.72 -13.58
CA ALA A 183 10.71 -4.88 -14.13
C ALA A 183 10.98 -6.20 -13.38
N ALA A 184 12.23 -6.43 -12.95
CA ALA A 184 12.62 -7.65 -12.24
C ALA A 184 11.99 -7.81 -10.83
N HIS A 185 11.43 -6.74 -10.25
CA HIS A 185 10.82 -6.76 -8.92
C HIS A 185 9.34 -7.18 -8.95
N TRP A 186 8.62 -6.85 -10.03
CA TRP A 186 7.18 -7.11 -10.12
C TRP A 186 6.88 -8.61 -10.13
N GLY A 187 5.96 -9.04 -9.27
CA GLY A 187 5.57 -10.43 -9.10
C GLY A 187 6.62 -11.32 -8.39
N THR A 188 7.77 -10.75 -8.01
CA THR A 188 8.82 -11.46 -7.26
C THR A 188 9.00 -10.87 -5.88
N LYS A 189 9.33 -9.58 -5.80
CA LYS A 189 9.59 -8.79 -4.59
C LYS A 189 8.45 -7.81 -4.31
N TRP A 190 7.84 -7.29 -5.37
CA TRP A 190 6.80 -6.27 -5.33
C TRP A 190 5.52 -6.85 -5.90
N PHE A 191 4.44 -6.80 -5.12
CA PHE A 191 3.15 -7.35 -5.46
C PHE A 191 2.13 -6.23 -5.57
N LEU A 192 1.86 -5.81 -6.81
CA LEU A 192 0.86 -4.80 -7.13
C LEU A 192 -0.54 -5.42 -7.03
N ILE A 193 -1.42 -4.79 -6.27
CA ILE A 193 -2.84 -5.13 -6.17
C ILE A 193 -3.64 -4.24 -7.12
N PRO A 194 -4.53 -4.78 -7.97
CA PRO A 194 -5.28 -3.94 -8.91
C PRO A 194 -6.28 -3.03 -8.19
N ASN A 195 -6.12 -1.72 -8.35
CA ASN A 195 -7.11 -0.70 -7.99
C ASN A 195 -7.41 0.20 -9.20
N PRO A 196 -8.51 -0.06 -9.94
CA PRO A 196 -8.93 0.76 -11.06
C PRO A 196 -9.84 1.93 -10.63
N THR A 197 -10.14 2.08 -9.33
CA THR A 197 -11.15 3.03 -8.85
C THR A 197 -10.55 4.39 -8.56
N TYR A 198 -9.37 4.42 -7.94
CA TYR A 198 -8.66 5.66 -7.64
C TYR A 198 -7.16 5.38 -7.52
N GLY A 199 -6.36 6.44 -7.43
CA GLY A 199 -4.94 6.33 -7.13
C GLY A 199 -4.12 7.45 -7.75
N SER A 200 -2.83 7.42 -7.51
CA SER A 200 -1.91 8.43 -8.05
C SER A 200 -1.75 8.35 -9.57
N TRP A 201 -2.15 7.25 -10.21
CA TRP A 201 -2.22 7.14 -11.67
C TRP A 201 -3.27 8.08 -12.27
N GLU A 202 -4.39 8.29 -11.56
CA GLU A 202 -5.41 9.27 -11.93
C GLU A 202 -4.89 10.68 -11.70
N ALA A 203 -4.25 10.93 -10.56
CA ALA A 203 -3.66 12.23 -10.27
C ALA A 203 -2.56 12.59 -11.29
N ALA A 204 -1.78 11.61 -11.77
CA ALA A 204 -0.78 11.83 -12.81
C ALA A 204 -1.40 12.27 -14.16
N LEU A 205 -2.59 11.79 -14.52
CA LEU A 205 -3.34 12.27 -15.70
C LEU A 205 -3.68 13.77 -15.58
N ALA A 206 -3.95 14.21 -14.37
CA ALA A 206 -4.22 15.61 -14.03
C ALA A 206 -2.94 16.43 -13.76
N GLY A 207 -1.74 15.85 -13.93
CA GLY A 207 -0.47 16.52 -13.59
C GLY A 207 -0.31 16.79 -12.09
N PHE A 208 -1.04 16.06 -11.25
CA PHE A 208 -1.19 16.26 -9.81
C PHE A 208 -1.75 17.63 -9.40
N ASP A 209 -2.38 18.34 -10.34
CA ASP A 209 -3.05 19.60 -10.06
C ASP A 209 -4.39 19.35 -9.37
N ARG A 210 -4.41 19.59 -8.05
CA ARG A 210 -5.60 19.44 -7.21
C ARG A 210 -6.58 20.60 -7.35
N SER A 211 -6.24 21.65 -8.10
CA SER A 211 -7.11 22.81 -8.34
C SER A 211 -8.07 22.60 -9.52
N LEU A 212 -7.88 21.55 -10.32
CA LEU A 212 -8.74 21.25 -11.45
C LEU A 212 -10.18 20.89 -11.03
N SER A 213 -11.15 21.36 -11.80
CA SER A 213 -12.55 20.96 -11.61
C SER A 213 -12.77 19.49 -11.99
N ARG A 214 -13.88 18.91 -11.50
CA ARG A 214 -14.30 17.54 -11.84
C ARG A 214 -14.40 17.35 -13.35
N GLU A 215 -14.99 18.32 -14.04
CA GLU A 215 -15.19 18.29 -15.49
C GLU A 215 -13.86 18.25 -16.23
N ARG A 216 -12.87 19.04 -15.78
CA ARG A 216 -11.54 19.05 -16.41
C ARG A 216 -10.79 17.74 -16.16
N VAL A 217 -10.93 17.14 -14.98
CA VAL A 217 -10.36 15.81 -14.70
C VAL A 217 -11.01 14.75 -15.60
N VAL A 218 -12.33 14.80 -15.80
CA VAL A 218 -13.04 13.89 -16.72
C VAL A 218 -12.58 14.09 -18.16
N GLU A 219 -12.41 15.33 -18.62
CA GLU A 219 -11.89 15.62 -19.96
C GLU A 219 -10.48 15.03 -20.16
N ARG A 220 -9.58 15.20 -19.19
CA ARG A 220 -8.24 14.57 -19.20
C ARG A 220 -8.31 13.05 -19.31
N LYS A 221 -9.26 12.40 -18.63
CA LYS A 221 -9.47 10.95 -18.76
C LYS A 221 -9.84 10.57 -20.20
N TYR A 222 -10.77 11.30 -20.82
CA TYR A 222 -11.15 11.05 -22.22
C TYR A 222 -10.01 11.33 -23.21
N GLU A 223 -9.23 12.40 -23.01
CA GLU A 223 -8.03 12.72 -23.81
C GLU A 223 -7.00 11.58 -23.76
N SER A 224 -6.91 10.87 -22.64
CA SER A 224 -5.92 9.79 -22.43
C SER A 224 -6.30 8.42 -23.01
N LEU A 225 -7.54 8.26 -23.50
CA LEU A 225 -7.99 7.02 -24.12
C LEU A 225 -7.23 6.78 -25.43
N ARG A 226 -6.57 5.62 -25.54
CA ARG A 226 -6.02 5.15 -26.81
C ARG A 226 -7.17 4.72 -27.71
N LYS A 227 -7.30 5.38 -28.87
CA LYS A 227 -8.26 5.03 -29.93
C LYS A 227 -7.65 4.03 -30.90
#